data_AF-A0A067D884-F1
#
_entry.id   AF-A0A067D884-F1
#
_cell.length_a   1.000
_cell.length_b   1.000
_cell.length_c   1.000
_cell.angle_alpha   90.00
_cell.angle_beta   90.00
_cell.angle_gamma   90.00
#
_symmetry.space_group_name_H-M   'P 1'
#
loop_
_entity.id
_entity.type
_entity.pdbx_description
1 polymer ?
#
loop_
_entity_poly.entity_id
_entity_poly.type
_entity_poly.pdbx_seq_one_letter_code
_entity_poly.pdbx_strand_id
1 'polypeptide(L)' 'MIWVDRLGFDVRISCPQKGLFDVRIPFPTEVTDEKGAKSSFNCMSQQAWEVEKNYQSPNFKKVKHLKQIPYRGL' A
#
# COMPACT_ATOMS: atom_id res chain seq x y z
N MET A 1 7.40 1.95 -3.96
CA MET A 1 7.33 2.17 -2.49
C MET A 1 8.27 3.31 -2.15
N ILE A 2 7.83 4.28 -1.34
CA ILE A 2 8.61 5.47 -0.96
C ILE A 2 9.28 5.25 0.40
N TRP A 3 8.48 4.88 1.40
CA TRP A 3 8.93 4.74 2.79
C TRP A 3 8.08 3.72 3.53
N VAL A 4 8.62 3.16 4.62
CA VAL A 4 7.96 2.22 5.53
C VAL A 4 8.22 2.69 6.95
N ASP A 5 7.19 2.67 7.79
CA ASP A 5 7.29 2.90 9.24
C ASP A 5 6.46 1.86 10.00
N ARG A 6 6.36 2.01 11.33
CA ARG A 6 5.65 1.08 12.22
C ARG A 6 4.15 0.89 11.90
N LEU A 7 3.53 1.80 11.16
CA LEU A 7 2.09 1.78 10.87
C LEU A 7 1.76 1.36 9.43
N GLY A 8 2.74 1.19 8.55
CA GLY A 8 2.50 0.87 7.15
C GLY A 8 3.55 1.46 6.20
N PHE A 9 3.14 1.67 4.95
CA PHE A 9 4.04 2.13 3.90
C PHE A 9 3.36 3.06 2.91
N ASP A 10 4.17 3.93 2.32
CA ASP A 10 3.73 4.90 1.32
C ASP A 10 4.16 4.44 -0.08
N VAL A 11 3.26 4.58 -1.06
CA VAL A 11 3.50 4.19 -2.45
C VAL A 11 3.23 5.36 -3.37
N ARG A 12 4.14 5.59 -4.31
CA ARG A 12 3.92 6.49 -5.45
C ARG A 12 3.28 5.72 -6.60
N ILE A 13 2.14 6.19 -7.06
CA ILE A 13 1.40 5.65 -8.20
C ILE A 13 1.46 6.68 -9.33
N SER A 14 1.85 6.22 -10.52
CA SER A 14 1.77 7.02 -11.74
C SER A 14 0.53 6.64 -12.53
N CYS A 15 -0.30 7.64 -12.84
CA CYS A 15 -1.44 7.50 -13.73
C CYS A 15 -1.22 8.41 -14.94
N PRO A 16 -0.97 7.87 -16.15
CA PRO A 16 -0.59 8.68 -17.32
C PRO A 16 -1.51 9.87 -17.61
N GLN A 17 -2.81 9.73 -17.36
CA GLN A 17 -3.81 10.77 -17.63
C GLN A 17 -4.10 11.68 -16.42
N LYS A 18 -3.72 11.28 -15.20
CA LYS A 18 -4.13 11.96 -13.95
C LYS A 18 -2.95 12.49 -13.12
N GLY A 19 -1.72 12.10 -13.45
CA GLY A 19 -0.50 12.52 -12.77
C GLY A 19 0.02 11.53 -11.74
N LEU A 20 0.84 12.03 -10.81
CA LEU A 20 1.46 11.27 -9.73
C LEU A 20 0.65 11.41 -8.43
N PHE A 21 0.50 10.30 -7.72
CA PHE A 21 -0.19 10.24 -6.44
C PHE A 21 0.64 9.50 -5.42
N ASP A 22 0.70 10.02 -4.20
CA ASP A 22 1.20 9.28 -3.05
C ASP A 22 0.00 8.74 -2.26
N VAL A 23 0.04 7.46 -1.90
CA VAL A 23 -0.99 6.77 -1.12
C VAL A 23 -0.36 6.06 0.08
N ARG A 24 -1.03 6.18 1.23
CA ARG A 24 -0.67 5.47 2.45
C ARG A 24 -1.43 4.16 2.55
N ILE A 25 -0.71 3.04 2.69
CA ILE A 25 -1.29 1.72 2.92
C ILE A 25 -0.91 1.28 4.34
N PRO A 26 -1.89 1.18 5.27
CA PRO A 26 -1.60 0.78 6.64
C PRO A 26 -1.30 -0.72 6.73
N PHE A 27 -0.40 -1.09 7.65
CA PHE A 27 -0.35 -2.48 8.11
C PHE A 27 -1.64 -2.83 8.87
N PRO A 28 -2.05 -4.11 8.93
CA PRO A 28 -3.22 -4.52 9.69
C PRO A 28 -3.11 -4.19 11.19
N THR A 29 -1.88 -4.23 11.72
CA THR A 29 -1.52 -3.87 13.10
C THR A 29 -0.17 -3.16 13.11
N GLU A 30 0.13 -2.43 14.19
CA GLU A 30 1.44 -1.79 14.35
C GLU A 30 2.56 -2.83 14.44
N VAL A 31 3.66 -2.60 13.72
CA VAL A 31 4.84 -3.48 13.71
C VAL A 31 5.97 -2.89 14.56
N THR A 32 6.62 -3.74 15.35
CA THR A 32 7.63 -3.31 16.34
C THR A 32 9.07 -3.52 15.87
N ASP A 33 9.29 -4.38 14.89
CA ASP A 33 10.61 -4.73 14.38
C ASP A 33 10.59 -5.04 12.88
N GLU A 34 11.78 -5.22 12.32
CA GLU A 34 11.97 -5.48 10.89
C GLU A 34 11.32 -6.80 10.46
N LYS A 35 11.36 -7.83 11.31
CA LYS A 35 10.78 -9.13 11.01
C LYS A 35 9.24 -9.03 10.93
N GLY A 36 8.63 -8.28 11.84
CA GLY A 36 7.21 -7.98 11.87
C GLY A 36 6.76 -7.19 10.65
N ALA A 37 7.55 -6.19 10.22
CA ALA A 37 7.28 -5.44 9.00
C ALA A 37 7.33 -6.35 7.75
N LYS A 38 8.37 -7.18 7.62
CA LYS A 38 8.51 -8.16 6.52
C LYS A 38 7.37 -9.18 6.52
N SER A 39 7.03 -9.72 7.69
CA SER A 39 5.92 -10.69 7.84
C SER A 39 4.58 -10.06 7.46
N SER A 40 4.30 -8.85 7.96
CA SER A 40 3.05 -8.14 7.66
C SER A 40 2.91 -7.85 6.17
N PHE A 41 4.00 -7.41 5.52
CA PHE A 41 4.04 -7.21 4.08
C PHE A 41 3.77 -8.52 3.30
N ASN A 42 4.36 -9.64 3.71
CA ASN A 42 4.13 -10.94 3.09
C ASN A 42 2.65 -11.37 3.21
N CYS A 43 2.05 -11.26 4.40
CA CYS A 43 0.65 -11.59 4.61
C CYS A 43 -0.28 -10.72 3.76
N MET A 44 -0.02 -9.42 3.67
CA MET A 44 -0.79 -8.52 2.81
C MET A 44 -0.65 -8.87 1.32
N SER A 45 0.55 -9.28 0.90
CA SER A 45 0.81 -9.72 -0.48
C SER A 45 0.04 -11.00 -0.81
N GLN A 46 0.05 -11.97 0.10
CA GLN A 46 -0.73 -13.20 -0.02
C GLN A 46 -2.23 -12.89 -0.12
N GLN A 47 -2.77 -12.07 0.79
CA GLN A 47 -4.18 -11.70 0.79
C GLN A 47 -4.59 -10.96 -0.50
N ALA A 48 -3.75 -10.04 -0.99
CA ALA A 48 -4.01 -9.33 -2.24
C ALA A 48 -4.07 -10.29 -3.44
N TRP A 49 -3.14 -11.25 -3.51
CA TRP A 49 -3.12 -12.29 -4.53
C TRP A 49 -4.36 -13.21 -4.46
N GLU A 50 -4.74 -13.65 -3.27
CA GLU A 50 -5.95 -14.49 -3.07
C GLU A 50 -7.23 -13.77 -3.52
N VAL A 51 -7.35 -12.48 -3.21
CA VAL A 51 -8.47 -11.64 -3.67
C VAL A 51 -8.46 -11.47 -5.18
N GLU A 52 -7.30 -11.20 -5.79
CA GLU A 52 -7.17 -11.06 -7.24
C GLU A 52 -7.54 -12.36 -7.98
N LYS A 53 -7.17 -13.51 -7.41
CA LYS A 53 -7.49 -14.83 -7.96
C LYS A 53 -8.89 -15.34 -7.60
N ASN A 54 -9.70 -14.54 -6.90
CA ASN A 54 -11.04 -14.90 -6.43
C ASN A 54 -11.07 -16.12 -5.47
N TYR A 55 -9.96 -16.41 -4.78
CA TYR A 55 -9.93 -17.39 -3.69
C TYR A 55 -10.53 -16.84 -2.39
N GLN A 56 -10.48 -15.52 -2.20
CA GLN A 56 -11.03 -14.83 -1.03
C GLN A 56 -11.84 -13.59 -1.45
N SER A 57 -12.91 -13.31 -0.72
CA SER A 57 -13.67 -12.08 -0.92
C SER A 57 -12.95 -10.87 -0.29
N PRO A 58 -12.96 -9.68 -0.92
CA PRO A 58 -12.33 -8.49 -0.36
C PRO A 58 -13.16 -7.89 0.78
N ASN A 59 -13.13 -8.52 1.95
CA ASN A 59 -13.84 -8.05 3.15
C ASN A 59 -13.04 -7.00 3.93
N PHE A 60 -12.71 -5.88 3.29
CA PHE A 60 -12.01 -4.76 3.91
C PHE A 60 -12.29 -3.43 3.20
N LYS A 61 -12.06 -2.31 3.89
CA LYS A 61 -12.21 -0.98 3.30
C LYS A 61 -10.95 -0.60 2.51
N LYS A 62 -11.11 -0.31 1.23
CA LYS A 62 -10.02 0.24 0.40
C LYS A 62 -9.68 1.67 0.82
N VAL A 63 -8.40 2.00 0.84
CA VAL A 63 -7.92 3.38 1.01
C VAL A 63 -8.40 4.21 -0.17
N LYS A 64 -9.04 5.36 0.12
CA LYS A 64 -9.54 6.30 -0.90
C LYS A 64 -8.76 7.61 -0.93
N HIS A 65 -7.98 7.90 0.11
CA HIS A 65 -7.23 9.14 0.21
C HIS A 65 -5.98 9.06 -0.66
N LEU A 66 -5.91 9.91 -1.67
CA LEU A 66 -4.79 10.03 -2.60
C LEU A 66 -4.25 11.45 -2.50
N LYS A 67 -2.95 11.59 -2.23
CA LYS A 67 -2.28 12.88 -2.24
C LYS A 67 -1.69 13.11 -3.64
N GLN A 68 -2.27 14.02 -4.41
CA GLN A 68 -1.72 14.38 -5.71
C GLN A 68 -0.39 15.12 -5.53
N ILE A 69 0.61 14.72 -6.30
CA ILE A 69 1.96 15.31 -6.28
C ILE A 69 2.16 16.10 -7.57
N PRO A 70 2.63 17.35 -7.51
CA PRO A 70 2.95 18.11 -8.70
C PRO A 70 4.06 17.38 -9.48
N TYR A 71 3.83 17.18 -10.78
CA TYR A 71 4.86 16.66 -11.68
C TYR A 71 5.94 17.73 -11.84
N ARG A 72 7.01 17.63 -11.06
CA ARG A 72 8.24 18.36 -11.32
C ARG A 72 9.03 17.48 -12.29
N GLY A 73 8.96 17.81 -13.58
CA GLY A 73 9.89 17.25 -14.56
C GLY A 73 11.33 17.47 -14.08
N LEU A 74 12.16 16.45 -14.26
CA LEU A 74 13.62 16.60 -14.16
C LEU A 74 14.12 17.56 -15.24
#